data_AF-A5Z703-F1
#
_entry.id   AF-A5Z703-F1
#
_cell.length_a   1.000
_cell.length_b   1.000
_cell.length_c   1.000
_cell.angle_alpha   90.00
_cell.angle_beta   90.00
_cell.angle_gamma   90.00
#
_symmetry.space_group_name_H-M   'P 1'
#
loop_
_entity.id
_entity.type
_entity.pdbx_description
1 polymer ?
#
loop_
_entity_poly.entity_id
_entity_poly.type
_entity_poly.pdbx_seq_one_letter_code
_entity_poly.pdbx_strand_id
1 'polypeptide(L)'
;MKVIALKNIILEKNTITYKFDIPKELRKHINREYIDEHNQGTLFVRPQKETKLEEIPKSILSIPFIGTMMGIAMLYQIPIKVDEVDADYLKSTQELGLIFNKMYPQGNLKLKVISDRVIENKKNSVGTNKTSVFFTGGVDATSALVETINLKPLLINIVGGDIALSNQKAHSRLEEYFNKVKNNIPGVDYCFVESNCRELFKEYSFDEKFKKFIDRELWWGYWASVAHIVVMTAVIAPVIYSKNINCHYIGSSHSSLDSTFDANNEEIINAINYCGCKFISADADLDRNEKVKKIVDYSSKTNKYFELQVCWNKQEGMNCCKCEKCYRTMMNILSAHGDPNKFGFRYDTKKMKEIRTFLETTPIKLSYWETTQHMFVKEKGYWKDTELSWFIDFKFNRPKAYAYKIIKRVISKFK
;
A
#
# COMPACT_ATOMS: atom_id res chain seq x y z
N MET A 1 -34.08 10.30 -3.64
CA MET A 1 -33.07 9.22 -3.80
C MET A 1 -32.04 9.36 -2.68
N LYS A 2 -31.66 8.26 -2.01
CA LYS A 2 -30.57 8.29 -1.02
C LYS A 2 -29.24 8.45 -1.75
N VAL A 3 -28.39 9.38 -1.33
CA VAL A 3 -27.10 9.66 -1.95
C VAL A 3 -26.07 9.97 -0.86
N ILE A 4 -24.79 9.68 -1.12
CA ILE A 4 -23.67 10.26 -0.36
C ILE A 4 -23.28 11.53 -1.12
N ALA A 5 -23.64 12.71 -0.60
CA ALA A 5 -23.50 13.97 -1.34
C ALA A 5 -22.37 14.84 -0.80
N LEU A 6 -21.39 15.14 -1.65
CA LEU A 6 -20.42 16.20 -1.38
C LEU A 6 -21.16 17.54 -1.39
N LYS A 7 -21.03 18.31 -0.31
CA LYS A 7 -21.68 19.62 -0.16
C LYS A 7 -20.74 20.76 -0.41
N ASN A 8 -19.53 20.65 0.14
CA ASN A 8 -18.55 21.70 0.00
C ASN A 8 -17.13 21.15 -0.03
N ILE A 9 -16.27 21.83 -0.78
CA ILE A 9 -14.83 21.67 -0.77
C ILE A 9 -14.27 23.01 -0.28
N ILE A 10 -13.75 23.00 0.94
CA ILE A 10 -13.22 24.20 1.59
C ILE A 10 -11.70 24.14 1.51
N LEU A 11 -11.09 25.18 0.95
CA LEU A 11 -9.65 25.31 0.79
C LEU A 11 -9.12 26.29 1.84
N GLU A 12 -8.30 25.80 2.78
CA GLU A 12 -7.70 26.62 3.83
C GLU A 12 -6.22 26.27 4.00
N LYS A 13 -5.34 27.22 3.70
CA LYS A 13 -3.88 27.02 3.69
C LYS A 13 -3.52 25.84 2.79
N ASN A 14 -3.02 24.74 3.36
CA ASN A 14 -2.70 23.50 2.67
C ASN A 14 -3.70 22.36 3.00
N THR A 15 -4.89 22.68 3.51
CA THR A 15 -5.93 21.71 3.84
C THR A 15 -7.11 21.84 2.89
N ILE A 16 -7.50 20.70 2.31
CA ILE A 16 -8.74 20.54 1.57
C ILE A 16 -9.72 19.81 2.49
N THR A 17 -10.82 20.46 2.87
CA THR A 17 -11.86 19.88 3.72
C THR A 17 -13.11 19.60 2.91
N TYR A 18 -13.58 18.36 2.96
CA TYR A 18 -14.78 17.89 2.31
C TYR A 18 -15.89 17.76 3.33
N LYS A 19 -16.94 18.58 3.18
CA LYS A 19 -18.18 18.46 3.95
C LYS A 19 -19.21 17.72 3.13
N PHE A 20 -19.84 16.70 3.71
CA PHE A 20 -20.74 15.82 2.96
C PHE A 20 -21.90 15.28 3.80
N ASP A 21 -23.04 15.06 3.14
CA ASP A 21 -24.19 14.41 3.76
C ASP A 21 -24.01 12.89 3.74
N ILE A 22 -24.24 12.27 4.89
CA ILE A 22 -24.19 10.82 5.07
C ILE A 22 -25.60 10.29 5.37
N PRO A 23 -26.13 9.36 4.54
CA PRO A 23 -27.38 8.66 4.83
C PRO A 23 -27.36 8.04 6.24
N LYS A 24 -28.50 8.10 6.95
CA LYS A 24 -28.61 7.65 8.35
C LYS A 24 -28.07 6.23 8.58
N GLU A 25 -28.32 5.31 7.66
CA GLU A 25 -27.82 3.93 7.73
C GLU A 25 -26.30 3.77 7.63
N LEU A 26 -25.61 4.74 7.02
CA LEU A 26 -24.15 4.70 6.88
C LEU A 26 -23.42 5.32 8.08
N ARG A 27 -24.09 6.19 8.86
CA ARG A 27 -23.47 6.92 9.98
C ARG A 27 -22.83 6.01 11.02
N LYS A 28 -23.37 4.80 11.21
CA LYS A 28 -22.79 3.80 12.14
C LYS A 28 -21.38 3.35 11.74
N HIS A 29 -21.01 3.51 10.47
CA HIS A 29 -19.71 3.13 9.91
C HIS A 29 -18.68 4.25 9.95
N ILE A 30 -19.05 5.44 10.41
CA ILE A 30 -18.19 6.61 10.42
C ILE A 30 -17.78 6.87 11.88
N ASN A 31 -16.51 7.25 12.08
CA ASN A 31 -16.03 7.65 13.39
C ASN A 31 -16.69 8.98 13.80
N ARG A 32 -17.19 9.03 15.04
CA ARG A 32 -18.04 10.14 15.53
C ARG A 32 -17.30 11.47 15.51
N GLU A 33 -15.98 11.45 15.71
CA GLU A 33 -15.12 12.63 15.66
C GLU A 33 -15.11 13.32 14.28
N TYR A 34 -15.51 12.60 13.22
CA TYR A 34 -15.60 13.11 11.86
C TYR A 34 -17.04 13.42 11.43
N ILE A 35 -17.99 13.45 12.38
CA ILE A 35 -19.37 13.87 12.15
C ILE A 35 -19.62 15.12 13.00
N ASP A 36 -20.10 16.20 12.37
CA ASP A 36 -20.46 17.42 13.09
C ASP A 36 -21.90 17.39 13.65
N GLU A 37 -22.27 18.44 14.39
CA GLU A 37 -23.58 18.62 15.01
C GLU A 37 -24.76 18.62 14.02
N HIS A 38 -24.50 18.95 12.76
CA HIS A 38 -25.49 18.90 11.67
C HIS A 38 -25.57 17.52 11.02
N ASN A 39 -24.87 16.52 11.57
CA ASN A 39 -24.72 15.17 11.02
C ASN A 39 -24.02 15.11 9.65
N GLN A 40 -23.19 16.10 9.34
CA GLN A 40 -22.35 16.06 8.14
C GLN A 40 -21.00 15.42 8.44
N GLY A 41 -20.52 14.62 7.50
CA GLY A 41 -19.20 14.03 7.54
C GLY A 41 -18.12 15.04 7.19
N THR A 42 -16.92 14.82 7.72
CA THR A 42 -15.72 15.59 7.40
C THR A 42 -14.58 14.66 6.99
N LEU A 43 -14.17 14.76 5.73
CA LEU A 43 -12.93 14.19 5.19
C LEU A 43 -11.96 15.35 4.97
N PHE A 44 -10.67 15.13 5.18
CA PHE A 44 -9.66 16.12 4.81
C PHE A 44 -8.51 15.47 4.05
N VAL A 45 -7.86 16.28 3.20
CA VAL A 45 -6.57 15.97 2.58
C VAL A 45 -5.66 17.16 2.78
N ARG A 46 -4.44 16.94 3.28
CA ARG A 46 -3.41 17.97 3.42
C ARG A 46 -2.19 17.60 2.57
N PRO A 47 -2.09 18.15 1.36
CA PRO A 47 -0.85 18.10 0.60
C PRO A 47 0.26 18.91 1.30
N GLN A 48 1.48 18.80 0.78
CA GLN A 48 2.59 19.67 1.16
C GLN A 48 2.24 21.15 0.96
N LYS A 49 2.82 22.02 1.80
CA LYS A 49 2.49 23.46 1.88
C LYS A 49 2.69 24.21 0.57
N GLU A 50 3.57 23.73 -0.31
CA GLU A 50 3.87 24.34 -1.60
C GLU A 50 2.81 24.03 -2.67
N THR A 51 1.83 23.18 -2.36
CA THR A 51 0.72 22.84 -3.27
C THR A 51 -0.27 23.99 -3.30
N LYS A 52 -0.38 24.65 -4.47
CA LYS A 52 -1.35 25.73 -4.69
C LYS A 52 -2.74 25.17 -4.94
N LEU A 53 -3.55 25.08 -3.89
CA LEU A 53 -4.84 24.39 -3.94
C LEU A 53 -5.86 25.12 -4.82
N GLU A 54 -5.78 26.44 -4.87
CA GLU A 54 -6.69 27.34 -5.60
C GLU A 54 -6.54 27.22 -7.13
N GLU A 55 -5.39 26.73 -7.60
CA GLU A 55 -5.12 26.46 -9.02
C GLU A 55 -5.63 25.08 -9.47
N ILE A 56 -6.15 24.25 -8.55
CA ILE A 56 -6.62 22.89 -8.84
C ILE A 56 -8.12 22.91 -9.19
N PRO A 57 -8.54 22.38 -10.35
CA PRO A 57 -9.94 22.31 -10.74
C PRO A 57 -10.79 21.56 -9.71
N LYS A 58 -12.02 22.03 -9.50
CA LYS A 58 -12.98 21.38 -8.59
C LYS A 58 -13.27 19.92 -8.97
N SER A 59 -13.27 19.61 -10.27
CA SER A 59 -13.36 18.26 -10.82
C SER A 59 -12.24 17.30 -10.40
N ILE A 60 -11.04 17.83 -10.10
CA ILE A 60 -9.91 17.07 -9.53
C ILE A 60 -10.02 17.01 -8.01
N LEU A 61 -10.38 18.13 -7.38
CA LEU A 61 -10.57 18.17 -5.93
C LEU A 61 -11.68 17.22 -5.46
N SER A 62 -12.67 16.86 -6.29
CA SER A 62 -13.69 15.89 -5.91
C SER A 62 -13.21 14.44 -5.86
N ILE A 63 -12.09 14.11 -6.52
CA ILE A 63 -11.55 12.73 -6.62
C ILE A 63 -11.27 12.09 -5.26
N PRO A 64 -10.55 12.73 -4.31
CA PRO A 64 -10.34 12.20 -2.97
C PRO A 64 -11.63 11.78 -2.26
N PHE A 65 -12.69 12.58 -2.37
CA PHE A 65 -13.99 12.26 -1.77
C PHE A 65 -14.64 11.05 -2.45
N ILE A 66 -14.68 11.03 -3.78
CA ILE A 66 -15.28 9.93 -4.54
C ILE A 66 -14.56 8.61 -4.22
N GLY A 67 -13.23 8.58 -4.31
CA GLY A 67 -12.44 7.38 -4.03
C GLY A 67 -12.59 6.89 -2.58
N THR A 68 -12.58 7.81 -1.61
CA THR A 68 -12.79 7.48 -0.19
C THR A 68 -14.17 6.87 0.06
N MET A 69 -15.22 7.37 -0.62
CA MET A 69 -16.59 6.88 -0.45
C MET A 69 -16.93 5.67 -1.32
N MET A 70 -16.07 5.31 -2.28
CA MET A 70 -16.37 4.30 -3.29
C MET A 70 -16.73 2.94 -2.71
N GLY A 71 -15.95 2.46 -1.73
CA GLY A 71 -16.16 1.16 -1.12
C GLY A 71 -17.49 1.06 -0.38
N ILE A 72 -17.85 2.07 0.42
CA ILE A 72 -19.13 2.09 1.14
C ILE A 72 -20.31 2.33 0.19
N ALA A 73 -20.16 3.19 -0.83
CA ALA A 73 -21.16 3.43 -1.85
C ALA A 73 -21.54 2.14 -2.60
N MET A 74 -20.52 1.40 -3.03
CA MET A 74 -20.66 0.12 -3.71
C MET A 74 -21.29 -0.95 -2.80
N LEU A 75 -20.82 -1.08 -1.56
CA LEU A 75 -21.37 -2.03 -0.58
C LEU A 75 -22.85 -1.76 -0.27
N TYR A 76 -23.24 -0.49 -0.19
CA TYR A 76 -24.59 -0.08 0.18
C TYR A 76 -25.50 0.19 -1.00
N GLN A 77 -24.99 0.14 -2.22
CA GLN A 77 -25.76 0.44 -3.44
C GLN A 77 -26.30 1.87 -3.40
N ILE A 78 -25.52 2.80 -2.83
CA ILE A 78 -25.89 4.21 -2.67
C ILE A 78 -24.97 5.03 -3.57
N PRO A 79 -25.51 5.82 -4.52
CA PRO A 79 -24.68 6.62 -5.40
C PRO A 79 -23.96 7.74 -4.66
N ILE A 80 -22.80 8.13 -5.18
CA ILE A 80 -22.04 9.30 -4.75
C ILE A 80 -22.48 10.48 -5.62
N LYS A 81 -22.82 11.62 -5.03
CA LYS A 81 -23.13 12.86 -5.74
C LYS A 81 -22.04 13.89 -5.52
N VAL A 82 -21.55 14.48 -6.60
CA VAL A 82 -20.61 15.62 -6.64
C VAL A 82 -21.07 16.64 -7.67
N ASP A 83 -20.58 17.88 -7.59
CA ASP A 83 -20.93 18.90 -8.60
C ASP A 83 -20.13 18.69 -9.90
N GLU A 84 -18.82 18.42 -9.76
CA GLU A 84 -17.89 18.23 -10.86
C GLU A 84 -17.05 16.98 -10.66
N VAL A 85 -16.74 16.30 -11.76
CA VAL A 85 -15.80 15.16 -11.78
C VAL A 85 -14.94 15.20 -13.02
N ASP A 86 -13.69 14.77 -12.88
CA ASP A 86 -12.78 14.53 -13.99
C ASP A 86 -13.29 13.42 -14.91
N ALA A 87 -13.20 13.62 -16.22
CA ALA A 87 -13.71 12.69 -17.23
C ALA A 87 -13.01 11.32 -17.17
N ASP A 88 -11.69 11.31 -17.06
CA ASP A 88 -10.89 10.09 -16.94
C ASP A 88 -11.23 9.35 -15.64
N TYR A 89 -11.40 10.08 -14.53
CA TYR A 89 -11.78 9.46 -13.26
C TYR A 89 -13.19 8.88 -13.27
N LEU A 90 -14.16 9.57 -13.88
CA LEU A 90 -15.52 9.06 -13.99
C LEU A 90 -15.52 7.72 -14.75
N LYS A 91 -14.77 7.63 -15.86
CA LYS A 91 -14.58 6.36 -16.59
C LYS A 91 -13.92 5.31 -15.70
N SER A 92 -12.88 5.68 -14.96
CA SER A 92 -12.20 4.79 -14.00
C SER A 92 -13.19 4.21 -12.98
N THR A 93 -14.11 5.01 -12.44
CA THR A 93 -15.13 4.49 -11.50
C THR A 93 -16.08 3.47 -12.13
N GLN A 94 -16.37 3.58 -13.42
CA GLN A 94 -17.20 2.60 -14.13
C GLN A 94 -16.44 1.28 -14.32
N GLU A 95 -15.18 1.36 -14.76
CA GLU A 95 -14.30 0.20 -14.92
C GLU A 95 -14.05 -0.52 -13.59
N LEU A 96 -13.78 0.23 -12.51
CA LEU A 96 -13.65 -0.30 -11.16
C LEU A 96 -14.91 -1.04 -10.71
N GLY A 97 -16.10 -0.50 -11.02
CA GLY A 97 -17.36 -1.18 -10.76
C GLY A 97 -17.46 -2.56 -11.44
N LEU A 98 -16.98 -2.70 -12.67
CA LEU A 98 -16.93 -3.98 -13.39
C LEU A 98 -15.93 -4.95 -12.75
N ILE A 99 -14.73 -4.46 -12.41
CA ILE A 99 -13.68 -5.26 -11.77
C ILE A 99 -14.16 -5.79 -10.42
N PHE A 100 -14.75 -4.94 -9.57
CA PHE A 100 -15.27 -5.39 -8.27
C PHE A 100 -16.41 -6.41 -8.40
N ASN A 101 -17.25 -6.33 -9.44
CA ASN A 101 -18.25 -7.37 -9.71
C ASN A 101 -17.61 -8.69 -10.15
N LYS A 102 -16.55 -8.64 -10.96
CA LYS A 102 -15.76 -9.83 -11.33
C LYS A 102 -15.08 -10.44 -10.10
N MET A 103 -14.55 -9.60 -9.21
CA MET A 103 -13.90 -10.05 -7.97
C MET A 103 -14.89 -10.63 -6.95
N TYR A 104 -16.09 -10.06 -6.86
CA TYR A 104 -17.09 -10.42 -5.87
C TYR A 104 -18.46 -10.67 -6.51
N PRO A 105 -18.61 -11.76 -7.30
CA PRO A 105 -19.78 -12.00 -8.14
C PRO A 105 -21.08 -12.15 -7.35
N GLN A 106 -21.01 -12.60 -6.10
CA GLN A 106 -22.18 -12.75 -5.22
C GLN A 106 -22.72 -11.42 -4.67
N GLY A 107 -21.96 -10.32 -4.82
CA GLY A 107 -22.29 -9.03 -4.21
C GLY A 107 -23.27 -8.17 -5.00
N ASN A 108 -23.46 -8.44 -6.30
CA ASN A 108 -24.22 -7.59 -7.24
C ASN A 108 -23.90 -6.10 -7.04
N LEU A 109 -22.60 -5.79 -6.99
CA LEU A 109 -22.06 -4.51 -6.56
C LEU A 109 -22.39 -3.44 -7.62
N LYS A 110 -22.93 -2.29 -7.22
CA LYS A 110 -23.15 -1.17 -8.16
C LYS A 110 -22.48 0.07 -7.61
N LEU A 111 -21.62 0.64 -8.45
CA LEU A 111 -21.00 1.93 -8.22
C LEU A 111 -21.60 2.92 -9.20
N LYS A 112 -22.14 4.02 -8.67
CA LYS A 112 -22.68 5.11 -9.47
C LYS A 112 -22.20 6.44 -8.91
N VAL A 113 -21.47 7.18 -9.72
CA VAL A 113 -21.12 8.58 -9.47
C VAL A 113 -22.06 9.46 -10.29
N ILE A 114 -22.74 10.37 -9.61
CA ILE A 114 -23.63 11.37 -10.21
C ILE A 114 -22.89 12.70 -10.13
N SER A 115 -22.68 13.31 -11.29
CA SER A 115 -22.07 14.62 -11.39
C SER A 115 -22.99 15.56 -12.18
N ASP A 116 -23.00 16.83 -11.81
CA ASP A 116 -23.73 17.85 -12.57
C ASP A 116 -22.92 18.27 -13.81
N ARG A 117 -21.58 18.23 -13.73
CA ARG A 117 -20.66 18.47 -14.85
C ARG A 117 -19.50 17.46 -14.88
N VAL A 118 -19.12 17.07 -16.09
CA VAL A 118 -17.93 16.25 -16.35
C VAL A 118 -16.90 17.12 -17.07
N ILE A 119 -15.68 17.18 -16.53
CA ILE A 119 -14.63 18.09 -17.00
C ILE A 119 -13.46 17.28 -17.57
N GLU A 120 -13.05 17.59 -18.80
CA GLU A 120 -11.82 17.07 -19.38
C GLU A 120 -10.61 17.88 -18.87
N ASN A 121 -9.92 17.37 -17.85
CA ASN A 121 -8.69 18.01 -17.40
C ASN A 121 -7.52 17.51 -18.25
N LYS A 122 -7.11 18.32 -19.23
CA LYS A 122 -5.91 18.04 -20.04
C LYS A 122 -4.69 18.70 -19.41
N LYS A 123 -3.62 17.94 -19.24
CA LYS A 123 -2.31 18.48 -18.87
C LYS A 123 -1.60 19.04 -20.10
N ASN A 124 -0.89 20.16 -19.94
CA ASN A 124 0.02 20.63 -20.97
C ASN A 124 1.14 19.60 -21.13
N SER A 125 1.11 18.85 -22.23
CA SER A 125 2.05 17.79 -22.60
C SER A 125 3.43 18.31 -23.07
N VAL A 126 3.72 19.59 -22.84
CA VAL A 126 4.96 20.24 -23.26
C VAL A 126 6.01 20.08 -22.16
N GLY A 127 6.82 19.02 -22.23
CA GLY A 127 7.95 18.77 -21.33
C GLY A 127 8.02 17.33 -20.80
N THR A 128 9.19 16.96 -20.26
CA THR A 128 9.52 15.61 -19.73
C THR A 128 8.41 15.02 -18.86
N ASN A 129 7.97 13.80 -19.15
CA ASN A 129 7.00 13.04 -18.36
C ASN A 129 7.43 12.98 -16.89
N LYS A 130 6.74 13.72 -16.01
CA LYS A 130 7.01 13.65 -14.57
C LYS A 130 6.36 12.40 -14.01
N THR A 131 7.11 11.67 -13.19
CA THR A 131 6.64 10.43 -12.58
C THR A 131 6.64 10.53 -11.07
N SER A 132 5.87 9.67 -10.44
CA SER A 132 5.92 9.48 -9.00
C SER A 132 5.74 8.01 -8.65
N VAL A 133 6.07 7.65 -7.42
CA VAL A 133 5.93 6.28 -6.93
C VAL A 133 5.42 6.29 -5.50
N PHE A 134 4.49 5.41 -5.16
CA PHE A 134 4.19 5.16 -3.76
C PHE A 134 5.37 4.51 -3.07
N PHE A 135 5.88 5.17 -2.04
CA PHE A 135 7.07 4.72 -1.35
C PHE A 135 6.79 4.54 0.15
N THR A 136 7.30 3.44 0.71
CA THR A 136 7.20 3.11 2.15
C THR A 136 8.50 2.56 2.72
N GLY A 137 9.53 2.38 1.88
CA GLY A 137 10.75 1.65 2.21
C GLY A 137 10.59 0.13 2.29
N GLY A 138 9.39 -0.43 2.09
CA GLY A 138 9.20 -1.88 1.96
C GLY A 138 9.91 -2.45 0.71
N VAL A 139 9.98 -3.78 0.60
CA VAL A 139 10.60 -4.43 -0.57
C VAL A 139 9.89 -4.04 -1.87
N ASP A 140 8.56 -4.10 -1.90
CA ASP A 140 7.80 -3.86 -3.13
C ASP A 140 7.93 -2.40 -3.59
N ALA A 141 7.79 -1.46 -2.65
CA ALA A 141 8.03 -0.03 -2.89
C ALA A 141 9.46 0.29 -3.30
N THR A 142 10.47 -0.39 -2.73
CA THR A 142 11.88 -0.17 -3.08
C THR A 142 12.23 -0.77 -4.43
N SER A 143 11.64 -1.92 -4.77
CA SER A 143 11.78 -2.51 -6.11
C SER A 143 11.19 -1.58 -7.18
N ALA A 144 10.00 -1.03 -6.94
CA ALA A 144 9.37 -0.04 -7.82
C ALA A 144 10.18 1.25 -7.96
N LEU A 145 10.78 1.74 -6.87
CA LEU A 145 11.72 2.87 -6.94
C LEU A 145 12.93 2.53 -7.80
N VAL A 146 13.54 1.35 -7.62
CA VAL A 146 14.69 0.91 -8.43
C VAL A 146 14.30 0.80 -9.92
N GLU A 147 13.11 0.30 -10.23
CA GLU A 147 12.59 0.24 -11.60
C GLU A 147 12.52 1.63 -12.24
N THR A 148 12.01 2.59 -11.49
CA THR A 148 11.66 3.91 -11.99
C THR A 148 12.76 4.95 -11.77
N ILE A 149 13.89 4.57 -11.19
CA ILE A 149 14.89 5.50 -10.64
C ILE A 149 15.45 6.48 -11.69
N ASN A 150 15.59 6.04 -12.93
CA ASN A 150 16.08 6.86 -14.04
C ASN A 150 15.07 7.96 -14.45
N LEU A 151 13.79 7.75 -14.13
CA LEU A 151 12.72 8.73 -14.34
C LEU A 151 12.69 9.81 -13.24
N LYS A 152 13.52 9.66 -12.20
CA LYS A 152 13.62 10.57 -11.05
C LYS A 152 12.24 10.83 -10.41
N PRO A 153 11.55 9.77 -9.96
CA PRO A 153 10.18 9.88 -9.50
C PRO A 153 10.09 10.70 -8.20
N LEU A 154 9.00 11.44 -8.05
CA LEU A 154 8.59 11.95 -6.74
C LEU A 154 8.14 10.78 -5.85
N LEU A 155 8.75 10.59 -4.70
CA LEU A 155 8.31 9.61 -3.71
C LEU A 155 7.09 10.16 -2.98
N ILE A 156 5.96 9.44 -3.01
CA ILE A 156 4.74 9.85 -2.32
C ILE A 156 4.46 8.86 -1.19
N ASN A 157 4.13 9.37 -0.01
CA ASN A 157 3.59 8.58 1.09
C ASN A 157 2.39 9.27 1.72
N ILE A 158 1.46 8.48 2.28
CA ILE A 158 0.22 8.99 2.86
C ILE A 158 0.19 8.72 4.37
N VAL A 159 0.14 9.79 5.14
CA VAL A 159 -0.11 9.75 6.59
C VAL A 159 -1.63 9.72 6.80
N GLY A 160 -2.10 8.73 7.53
CA GLY A 160 -3.52 8.40 7.76
C GLY A 160 -4.07 7.32 6.82
N GLY A 161 -3.23 6.71 5.98
CA GLY A 161 -3.51 5.45 5.28
C GLY A 161 -2.81 4.25 5.96
N ASP A 162 -1.50 4.15 5.76
CA ASP A 162 -0.66 3.10 6.34
C ASP A 162 -0.10 3.45 7.73
N ILE A 163 0.18 4.73 7.95
CA ILE A 163 0.63 5.27 9.24
C ILE A 163 -0.53 6.04 9.85
N ALA A 164 -0.96 5.71 11.07
CA ALA A 164 -2.03 6.46 11.75
C ALA A 164 -1.63 7.94 11.94
N LEU A 165 -2.60 8.85 11.85
CA LEU A 165 -2.37 10.30 12.01
C LEU A 165 -1.78 10.64 13.39
N SER A 166 -2.14 9.85 14.41
CA SER A 166 -1.62 9.99 15.78
C SER A 166 -0.17 9.52 15.94
N ASN A 167 0.39 8.76 15.00
CA ASN A 167 1.71 8.16 15.13
C ASN A 167 2.83 9.05 14.57
N GLN A 168 2.99 10.22 15.19
CA GLN A 168 3.98 11.23 14.79
C GLN A 168 5.41 10.68 14.81
N LYS A 169 5.75 9.82 15.77
CA LYS A 169 7.08 9.17 15.85
C LYS A 169 7.39 8.29 14.64
N ALA A 170 6.41 7.54 14.13
CA ALA A 170 6.62 6.72 12.93
C ALA A 170 6.73 7.61 11.68
N HIS A 171 5.95 8.69 11.62
CA HIS A 171 6.02 9.67 10.53
C HIS A 171 7.40 10.36 10.48
N SER A 172 7.89 10.93 11.58
CA SER A 172 9.20 11.61 11.62
C SER A 172 10.35 10.70 11.18
N ARG A 173 10.33 9.42 11.60
CA ARG A 173 11.34 8.45 11.17
C ARG A 173 11.23 8.08 9.69
N LEU A 174 10.02 8.00 9.15
CA LEU A 174 9.84 7.77 7.74
C LEU A 174 10.34 8.97 6.93
N GLU A 175 10.11 10.18 7.42
CA GLU A 175 10.65 11.42 6.83
C GLU A 175 12.18 11.47 6.89
N GLU A 176 12.81 11.11 8.02
CA GLU A 176 14.26 10.95 8.12
C GLU A 176 14.80 9.96 7.09
N TYR A 177 14.11 8.82 6.92
CA TYR A 177 14.48 7.83 5.91
C TYR A 177 14.32 8.38 4.48
N PHE A 178 13.24 9.10 4.19
CA PHE A 178 13.02 9.71 2.87
C PHE A 178 14.09 10.76 2.56
N ASN A 179 14.51 11.55 3.56
CA ASN A 179 15.64 12.46 3.45
C ASN A 179 16.95 11.73 3.11
N LYS A 180 17.23 10.60 3.76
CA LYS A 180 18.40 9.76 3.41
C LYS A 180 18.32 9.29 1.96
N VAL A 181 17.15 8.80 1.51
CA VAL A 181 16.96 8.32 0.12
C VAL A 181 17.15 9.46 -0.88
N LYS A 182 16.53 10.62 -0.65
CA LYS A 182 16.69 11.83 -1.46
C LYS A 182 18.16 12.25 -1.60
N ASN A 183 18.91 12.24 -0.49
CA ASN A 183 20.32 12.62 -0.49
C ASN A 183 21.21 11.56 -1.19
N ASN A 184 20.82 10.28 -1.15
CA ASN A 184 21.56 9.17 -1.75
C ASN A 184 21.28 8.99 -3.26
N ILE A 185 20.06 9.35 -3.70
CA ILE A 185 19.60 9.17 -5.09
C ILE A 185 19.39 10.55 -5.76
N PRO A 186 20.35 11.01 -6.60
CA PRO A 186 20.24 12.32 -7.25
C PRO A 186 18.98 12.49 -8.09
N GLY A 187 18.28 13.61 -7.90
CA GLY A 187 17.09 14.00 -8.65
C GLY A 187 15.78 13.44 -8.12
N VAL A 188 15.80 12.51 -7.16
CA VAL A 188 14.60 12.09 -6.44
C VAL A 188 14.25 13.13 -5.37
N ASP A 189 12.96 13.39 -5.20
CA ASP A 189 12.41 14.19 -4.11
C ASP A 189 11.23 13.45 -3.48
N TYR A 190 10.66 13.95 -2.40
CA TYR A 190 9.53 13.30 -1.74
C TYR A 190 8.45 14.26 -1.27
N CYS A 191 7.24 13.74 -1.13
CA CYS A 191 6.15 14.42 -0.45
C CYS A 191 5.30 13.49 0.42
N PHE A 192 4.80 14.05 1.51
CA PHE A 192 3.77 13.44 2.33
C PHE A 192 2.42 14.09 2.05
N VAL A 193 1.36 13.28 2.05
CA VAL A 193 -0.03 13.73 2.03
C VAL A 193 -0.70 13.22 3.31
N GLU A 194 -1.30 14.09 4.09
CA GLU A 194 -2.08 13.66 5.26
C GLU A 194 -3.56 13.55 4.92
N SER A 195 -4.25 12.54 5.44
CA SER A 195 -5.70 12.44 5.29
C SER A 195 -6.30 11.53 6.35
N ASN A 196 -7.49 11.85 6.87
CA ASN A 196 -8.27 10.90 7.67
C ASN A 196 -8.97 9.82 6.83
N CYS A 197 -8.62 9.63 5.56
CA CYS A 197 -9.33 8.73 4.63
C CYS A 197 -9.59 7.31 5.17
N ARG A 198 -8.67 6.74 5.95
CA ARG A 198 -8.87 5.45 6.62
C ARG A 198 -9.60 5.59 7.95
N GLU A 199 -9.11 6.49 8.81
CA GLU A 199 -9.65 6.74 10.15
C GLU A 199 -11.09 7.27 10.12
N LEU A 200 -11.56 7.79 8.98
CA LEU A 200 -12.95 8.18 8.76
C LEU A 200 -13.91 7.04 9.06
N PHE A 201 -13.51 5.79 8.78
CA PHE A 201 -14.37 4.62 8.88
C PHE A 201 -14.07 3.75 10.10
N LYS A 202 -15.13 3.22 10.71
CA LYS A 202 -15.07 2.09 11.65
C LYS A 202 -14.97 0.80 10.87
N GLU A 203 -13.78 0.43 10.40
CA GLU A 203 -13.59 -0.69 9.45
C GLU A 203 -14.31 -1.99 9.87
N TYR A 204 -14.20 -2.36 11.16
CA TYR A 204 -14.82 -3.57 11.72
C TYR A 204 -16.35 -3.61 11.57
N SER A 205 -16.99 -2.45 11.45
CA SER A 205 -18.45 -2.36 11.33
C SER A 205 -18.96 -2.80 9.96
N PHE A 206 -18.08 -2.98 8.97
CA PHE A 206 -18.45 -3.48 7.63
C PHE A 206 -18.44 -5.01 7.54
N ASP A 207 -17.79 -5.70 8.48
CA ASP A 207 -17.55 -7.15 8.42
C ASP A 207 -18.82 -7.96 8.18
N GLU A 208 -19.90 -7.68 8.90
CA GLU A 208 -21.16 -8.42 8.77
C GLU A 208 -21.78 -8.32 7.38
N LYS A 209 -21.55 -7.21 6.67
CA LYS A 209 -22.13 -6.99 5.36
C LYS A 209 -21.28 -7.62 4.26
N PHE A 210 -19.96 -7.48 4.34
CA PHE A 210 -19.04 -8.09 3.35
C PHE A 210 -18.97 -9.61 3.44
N LYS A 211 -19.08 -10.19 4.64
CA LYS A 211 -19.14 -11.66 4.83
C LYS A 211 -20.29 -12.34 4.07
N LYS A 212 -21.30 -11.59 3.62
CA LYS A 212 -22.44 -12.14 2.86
C LYS A 212 -22.10 -12.46 1.41
N PHE A 213 -21.01 -11.92 0.86
CA PHE A 213 -20.70 -12.07 -0.57
C PHE A 213 -19.21 -12.08 -0.90
N ILE A 214 -18.31 -11.92 0.08
CA ILE A 214 -16.88 -12.18 -0.04
C ILE A 214 -16.57 -13.45 0.75
N ASP A 215 -15.96 -14.43 0.09
CA ASP A 215 -15.53 -15.65 0.74
C ASP A 215 -14.56 -15.34 1.89
N ARG A 216 -14.69 -16.11 2.98
CA ARG A 216 -13.90 -15.88 4.20
C ARG A 216 -12.40 -15.89 3.95
N GLU A 217 -11.94 -16.68 2.98
CA GLU A 217 -10.52 -16.81 2.62
C GLU A 217 -9.99 -15.57 1.89
N LEU A 218 -10.87 -14.79 1.26
CA LEU A 218 -10.55 -13.56 0.54
C LEU A 218 -10.75 -12.30 1.41
N TRP A 219 -11.41 -12.44 2.57
CA TRP A 219 -11.71 -11.30 3.45
C TRP A 219 -10.58 -11.01 4.45
N TRP A 220 -9.86 -9.91 4.21
CA TRP A 220 -8.78 -9.40 5.06
C TRP A 220 -9.15 -8.10 5.78
N GLY A 221 -10.44 -7.76 5.83
CA GLY A 221 -10.96 -6.48 6.34
C GLY A 221 -11.20 -5.46 5.24
N TYR A 222 -12.03 -4.44 5.53
CA TYR A 222 -12.48 -3.45 4.53
C TYR A 222 -11.33 -2.74 3.82
N TRP A 223 -10.33 -2.28 4.59
CA TRP A 223 -9.21 -1.55 4.03
C TRP A 223 -8.40 -2.42 3.05
N ALA A 224 -7.94 -3.58 3.50
CA ALA A 224 -7.09 -4.47 2.71
C ALA A 224 -7.83 -5.13 1.53
N SER A 225 -9.14 -5.38 1.66
CA SER A 225 -9.90 -6.11 0.62
C SER A 225 -10.57 -5.19 -0.38
N VAL A 226 -10.97 -3.97 0.01
CA VAL A 226 -11.77 -3.08 -0.86
C VAL A 226 -11.16 -1.70 -1.05
N ALA A 227 -10.72 -1.04 0.02
CA ALA A 227 -10.48 0.41 -0.03
C ALA A 227 -9.05 0.80 -0.43
N HIS A 228 -8.02 0.02 -0.07
CA HIS A 228 -6.64 0.48 0.00
C HIS A 228 -6.16 1.29 -1.22
N ILE A 229 -5.90 0.67 -2.39
CA ILE A 229 -5.28 1.41 -3.50
C ILE A 229 -6.21 2.44 -4.13
N VAL A 230 -7.52 2.18 -4.13
CA VAL A 230 -8.53 3.13 -4.62
C VAL A 230 -8.49 4.42 -3.81
N VAL A 231 -8.43 4.31 -2.48
CA VAL A 231 -8.39 5.46 -1.59
C VAL A 231 -7.04 6.14 -1.68
N MET A 232 -5.94 5.38 -1.65
CA MET A 232 -4.59 5.93 -1.71
C MET A 232 -4.35 6.71 -3.01
N THR A 233 -4.72 6.14 -4.15
CA THR A 233 -4.62 6.85 -5.44
C THR A 233 -5.56 8.05 -5.51
N ALA A 234 -6.76 7.99 -4.92
CA ALA A 234 -7.67 9.13 -4.93
C ALA A 234 -7.15 10.31 -4.09
N VAL A 235 -6.62 10.09 -2.88
CA VAL A 235 -6.19 11.18 -1.99
C VAL A 235 -4.97 11.95 -2.51
N ILE A 236 -4.16 11.37 -3.40
CA ILE A 236 -3.03 12.07 -4.01
C ILE A 236 -3.39 12.86 -5.26
N ALA A 237 -4.65 12.83 -5.73
CA ALA A 237 -5.06 13.52 -6.95
C ALA A 237 -4.69 15.01 -6.99
N PRO A 238 -4.82 15.79 -5.89
CA PRO A 238 -4.34 17.18 -5.85
C PRO A 238 -2.84 17.31 -6.14
N VAL A 239 -2.02 16.40 -5.60
CA VAL A 239 -0.57 16.38 -5.84
C VAL A 239 -0.24 15.97 -7.28
N ILE A 240 -0.91 14.95 -7.80
CA ILE A 240 -0.74 14.47 -9.18
C ILE A 240 -1.05 15.58 -10.19
N TYR A 241 -2.09 16.37 -9.95
CA TYR A 241 -2.43 17.52 -10.79
C TYR A 241 -1.41 18.65 -10.62
N SER A 242 -1.19 19.13 -9.40
CA SER A 242 -0.33 20.29 -9.10
C SER A 242 1.12 20.09 -9.55
N LYS A 243 1.66 18.87 -9.41
CA LYS A 243 3.03 18.55 -9.83
C LYS A 243 3.14 18.17 -11.32
N ASN A 244 2.03 18.15 -12.06
CA ASN A 244 1.94 17.72 -13.45
C ASN A 244 2.47 16.29 -13.68
N ILE A 245 2.11 15.34 -12.81
CA ILE A 245 2.57 13.94 -12.88
C ILE A 245 1.77 13.18 -13.94
N ASN A 246 2.44 12.52 -14.88
CA ASN A 246 1.80 11.76 -15.98
C ASN A 246 1.70 10.26 -15.69
N CYS A 247 2.56 9.75 -14.82
CA CYS A 247 2.59 8.34 -14.48
C CYS A 247 2.89 8.16 -12.99
N HIS A 248 2.04 7.43 -12.29
CA HIS A 248 2.24 7.04 -10.91
C HIS A 248 2.46 5.53 -10.81
N TYR A 249 3.56 5.13 -10.17
CA TYR A 249 3.95 3.74 -10.00
C TYR A 249 3.61 3.23 -8.61
N ILE A 250 3.19 1.97 -8.54
CA ILE A 250 2.83 1.28 -7.30
C ILE A 250 3.60 -0.03 -7.28
N GLY A 251 4.34 -0.32 -6.20
CA GLY A 251 5.03 -1.61 -6.08
C GLY A 251 4.02 -2.75 -5.95
N SER A 252 4.10 -3.74 -6.82
CA SER A 252 3.17 -4.88 -6.83
C SER A 252 3.31 -5.73 -5.57
N SER A 253 2.19 -6.04 -4.91
CA SER A 253 2.18 -6.92 -3.72
C SER A 253 2.27 -8.41 -4.06
N HIS A 254 1.85 -8.76 -5.28
CA HIS A 254 1.69 -10.12 -5.78
C HIS A 254 2.23 -10.21 -7.21
N SER A 255 2.61 -11.42 -7.63
CA SER A 255 2.90 -11.67 -9.05
C SER A 255 1.59 -11.60 -9.83
N SER A 256 1.60 -11.15 -11.08
CA SER A 256 0.47 -11.20 -12.02
C SER A 256 -0.02 -12.63 -12.27
N LEU A 257 0.80 -13.63 -11.93
CA LEU A 257 0.46 -15.05 -11.95
C LEU A 257 -0.37 -15.49 -10.73
N ASP A 258 -0.43 -14.68 -9.67
CA ASP A 258 -1.22 -14.97 -8.47
C ASP A 258 -2.68 -14.50 -8.67
N SER A 259 -3.65 -15.39 -8.45
CA SER A 259 -5.08 -15.05 -8.46
C SER A 259 -5.53 -14.35 -7.17
N THR A 260 -4.84 -13.26 -6.78
CA THR A 260 -5.13 -12.57 -5.51
C THR A 260 -6.26 -11.56 -5.66
N PHE A 261 -7.25 -11.69 -4.78
CA PHE A 261 -8.42 -10.81 -4.69
C PHE A 261 -8.26 -9.84 -3.51
N ASP A 262 -7.36 -8.87 -3.62
CA ASP A 262 -7.21 -7.80 -2.63
C ASP A 262 -7.36 -6.41 -3.27
N ALA A 263 -7.38 -5.36 -2.44
CA ALA A 263 -7.48 -3.98 -2.89
C ALA A 263 -6.20 -3.44 -3.54
N ASN A 264 -5.22 -4.28 -3.84
CA ASN A 264 -3.98 -3.94 -4.56
C ASN A 264 -3.87 -4.72 -5.88
N ASN A 265 -4.96 -5.35 -6.32
CA ASN A 265 -5.01 -6.09 -7.57
C ASN A 265 -4.62 -5.20 -8.77
N GLU A 266 -3.88 -5.78 -9.71
CA GLU A 266 -3.36 -5.06 -10.86
C GLU A 266 -4.46 -4.51 -11.78
N GLU A 267 -5.58 -5.22 -11.95
CA GLU A 267 -6.74 -4.72 -12.72
C GLU A 267 -7.30 -3.45 -12.09
N ILE A 268 -7.38 -3.39 -10.75
CA ILE A 268 -7.81 -2.18 -10.02
C ILE A 268 -6.84 -1.03 -10.29
N ILE A 269 -5.53 -1.28 -10.19
CA ILE A 269 -4.51 -0.26 -10.41
C ILE A 269 -4.60 0.31 -11.82
N ASN A 270 -4.64 -0.56 -12.83
CA ASN A 270 -4.62 -0.17 -14.24
C ASN A 270 -5.91 0.52 -14.70
N ALA A 271 -7.04 0.28 -14.02
CA ALA A 271 -8.30 0.97 -14.28
C ALA A 271 -8.32 2.42 -13.78
N ILE A 272 -7.43 2.80 -12.86
CA ILE A 272 -7.41 4.14 -12.28
C ILE A 272 -6.67 5.09 -13.21
N ASN A 273 -7.35 6.13 -13.66
CA ASN A 273 -6.81 7.23 -14.45
C ASN A 273 -7.50 8.53 -14.05
N TYR A 274 -6.77 9.65 -14.05
CA TYR A 274 -7.37 10.97 -13.91
C TYR A 274 -6.41 12.06 -14.38
N CYS A 275 -6.96 13.16 -14.93
CA CYS A 275 -6.19 14.26 -15.52
C CYS A 275 -5.04 13.82 -16.42
N GLY A 276 -5.26 12.81 -17.27
CA GLY A 276 -4.25 12.23 -18.14
C GLY A 276 -3.09 11.49 -17.44
N CYS A 277 -3.15 11.29 -16.12
CA CYS A 277 -2.19 10.47 -15.37
C CYS A 277 -2.61 9.01 -15.39
N LYS A 278 -1.65 8.12 -15.70
CA LYS A 278 -1.81 6.67 -15.62
C LYS A 278 -1.25 6.11 -14.33
N PHE A 279 -1.83 5.01 -13.86
CA PHE A 279 -1.36 4.25 -12.70
C PHE A 279 -0.84 2.90 -13.16
N ILE A 280 0.35 2.52 -12.69
CA ILE A 280 1.07 1.32 -13.16
C ILE A 280 1.55 0.49 -11.97
N SER A 281 1.27 -0.80 -12.01
CA SER A 281 1.86 -1.79 -11.11
C SER A 281 3.30 -2.09 -11.56
N ALA A 282 4.28 -1.62 -10.80
CA ALA A 282 5.69 -1.90 -11.06
C ALA A 282 6.05 -3.31 -10.59
N ASP A 283 6.87 -4.01 -11.39
CA ASP A 283 7.40 -5.34 -11.07
C ASP A 283 6.31 -6.39 -10.83
N ALA A 284 5.17 -6.29 -11.53
CA ALA A 284 4.07 -7.25 -11.42
C ALA A 284 4.46 -8.66 -11.88
N ASP A 285 5.48 -8.79 -12.72
CA ASP A 285 6.05 -10.05 -13.18
C ASP A 285 7.04 -10.67 -12.18
N LEU A 286 7.53 -9.91 -11.20
CA LEU A 286 8.56 -10.36 -10.26
C LEU A 286 7.99 -10.94 -8.96
N ASP A 287 8.53 -12.08 -8.54
CA ASP A 287 8.31 -12.60 -7.20
C ASP A 287 9.09 -11.82 -6.13
N ARG A 288 8.87 -12.17 -4.86
CA ARG A 288 9.54 -11.48 -3.74
C ARG A 288 11.07 -11.62 -3.77
N ASN A 289 11.62 -12.78 -4.10
CA ASN A 289 13.07 -12.98 -4.18
C ASN A 289 13.67 -12.19 -5.33
N GLU A 290 13.01 -12.17 -6.49
CA GLU A 290 13.42 -11.42 -7.67
C GLU A 290 13.45 -9.91 -7.38
N LYS A 291 12.44 -9.38 -6.69
CA LYS A 291 12.42 -8.00 -6.20
C LYS A 291 13.58 -7.70 -5.26
N VAL A 292 13.85 -8.57 -4.28
CA VAL A 292 15.00 -8.38 -3.37
C VAL A 292 16.31 -8.46 -4.14
N LYS A 293 16.45 -9.40 -5.07
CA LYS A 293 17.64 -9.55 -5.92
C LYS A 293 17.87 -8.28 -6.74
N LYS A 294 16.84 -7.73 -7.36
CA LYS A 294 16.89 -6.47 -8.11
C LYS A 294 17.42 -5.31 -7.25
N ILE A 295 16.92 -5.19 -6.02
CA ILE A 295 17.38 -4.17 -5.06
C ILE A 295 18.86 -4.38 -4.70
N VAL A 296 19.26 -5.63 -4.41
CA VAL A 296 20.64 -5.97 -4.06
C VAL A 296 21.59 -5.71 -5.24
N ASP A 297 21.23 -6.14 -6.44
CA ASP A 297 22.00 -5.93 -7.66
C ASP A 297 22.19 -4.43 -7.95
N TYR A 298 21.13 -3.63 -7.84
CA TYR A 298 21.21 -2.18 -7.99
C TYR A 298 22.17 -1.58 -6.96
N SER A 299 22.03 -1.97 -5.70
CA SER A 299 22.81 -1.40 -4.59
C SER A 299 24.30 -1.76 -4.73
N SER A 300 24.60 -3.00 -5.11
CA SER A 300 25.98 -3.45 -5.36
C SER A 300 26.62 -2.76 -6.57
N LYS A 301 25.86 -2.54 -7.65
CA LYS A 301 26.37 -1.86 -8.85
C LYS A 301 26.62 -0.36 -8.65
N THR A 302 25.80 0.29 -7.83
CA THR A 302 25.81 1.76 -7.67
C THR A 302 26.43 2.23 -6.35
N ASN A 303 26.72 1.31 -5.44
CA ASN A 303 27.11 1.57 -4.05
C ASN A 303 26.06 2.43 -3.28
N LYS A 304 24.79 2.37 -3.68
CA LYS A 304 23.67 3.08 -3.05
C LYS A 304 22.71 2.08 -2.42
N TYR A 305 22.66 2.07 -1.09
CA TYR A 305 21.87 1.11 -0.34
C TYR A 305 20.56 1.70 0.19
N PHE A 306 19.57 0.83 0.42
CA PHE A 306 18.26 1.18 0.97
C PHE A 306 18.01 0.44 2.29
N GLU A 307 17.67 1.18 3.35
CA GLU A 307 17.28 0.60 4.64
C GLU A 307 15.83 0.05 4.53
N LEU A 308 15.70 -1.24 4.18
CA LEU A 308 14.39 -1.85 3.88
C LEU A 308 13.49 -1.93 5.13
N GLN A 309 12.32 -1.30 5.09
CA GLN A 309 11.37 -1.23 6.22
C GLN A 309 10.24 -2.26 6.11
N VAL A 310 10.51 -3.52 6.47
CA VAL A 310 9.58 -4.66 6.22
C VAL A 310 8.81 -5.14 7.44
N CYS A 311 9.27 -4.86 8.65
CA CYS A 311 8.77 -5.47 9.89
C CYS A 311 7.26 -5.25 10.12
N TRP A 312 6.56 -6.27 10.64
CA TRP A 312 5.16 -6.14 11.11
C TRP A 312 5.06 -5.39 12.44
N ASN A 313 6.02 -5.64 13.32
CA ASN A 313 6.07 -5.05 14.65
C ASN A 313 6.92 -3.79 14.59
N LYS A 314 6.55 -2.80 13.76
CA LYS A 314 7.24 -1.50 13.69
C LYS A 314 7.08 -0.76 15.01
N GLN A 315 7.66 -1.27 16.09
CA GLN A 315 7.96 -0.46 17.25
C GLN A 315 8.87 0.63 16.73
N GLU A 316 8.34 1.85 16.73
CA GLU A 316 9.17 3.00 16.43
C GLU A 316 9.77 2.96 15.00
N GLY A 317 9.07 2.38 14.02
CA GLY A 317 9.48 2.42 12.60
C GLY A 317 10.67 1.53 12.21
N MET A 318 11.28 0.80 13.14
CA MET A 318 12.49 -0.01 12.88
C MET A 318 12.19 -1.49 12.63
N ASN A 319 13.13 -2.18 11.96
CA ASN A 319 13.09 -3.64 11.84
C ASN A 319 13.39 -4.29 13.20
N CYS A 320 12.45 -5.07 13.72
CA CYS A 320 12.65 -5.76 15.00
C CYS A 320 13.74 -6.85 14.92
N CYS A 321 14.08 -7.30 13.71
CA CYS A 321 15.06 -8.34 13.42
C CYS A 321 14.79 -9.66 14.16
N LYS A 322 13.54 -9.92 14.57
CA LYS A 322 13.14 -11.11 15.34
C LYS A 322 11.81 -11.75 14.92
N CYS A 323 11.09 -11.13 13.97
CA CYS A 323 9.85 -11.69 13.42
C CYS A 323 10.11 -12.42 12.10
N GLU A 324 9.20 -13.31 11.73
CA GLU A 324 9.30 -14.11 10.50
C GLU A 324 9.56 -13.25 9.25
N LYS A 325 8.85 -12.12 9.10
CA LYS A 325 9.03 -11.23 7.94
C LYS A 325 10.43 -10.60 7.88
N CYS A 326 11.04 -10.28 9.03
CA CYS A 326 12.43 -9.84 9.08
C CYS A 326 13.38 -10.97 8.69
N TYR A 327 13.20 -12.17 9.26
CA TYR A 327 14.04 -13.33 8.95
C TYR A 327 13.98 -13.71 7.48
N ARG A 328 12.78 -13.82 6.91
CA ARG A 328 12.59 -14.10 5.49
C ARG A 328 13.32 -13.07 4.63
N THR A 329 13.19 -11.79 4.95
CA THR A 329 13.83 -10.72 4.16
C THR A 329 15.36 -10.78 4.27
N MET A 330 15.92 -11.07 5.46
CA MET A 330 17.37 -11.31 5.60
C MET A 330 17.82 -12.49 4.73
N MET A 331 17.07 -13.59 4.72
CA MET A 331 17.39 -14.76 3.89
C MET A 331 17.23 -14.46 2.39
N ASN A 332 16.27 -13.62 1.98
CA ASN A 332 16.16 -13.15 0.58
C ASN A 332 17.38 -12.31 0.16
N ILE A 333 17.88 -11.45 1.06
CA ILE A 333 19.07 -10.63 0.80
C ILE A 333 20.30 -11.52 0.65
N LEU A 334 20.47 -12.49 1.57
CA LEU A 334 21.57 -13.44 1.54
C LEU A 334 21.53 -14.30 0.27
N SER A 335 20.36 -14.79 -0.15
CA SER A 335 20.26 -15.57 -1.40
C SER A 335 20.62 -14.76 -2.64
N ALA A 336 20.59 -13.43 -2.57
CA ALA A 336 21.03 -12.52 -3.61
C ALA A 336 22.49 -12.04 -3.41
N HIS A 337 23.27 -12.69 -2.52
CA HIS A 337 24.64 -12.32 -2.15
C HIS A 337 24.80 -10.93 -1.51
N GLY A 338 23.71 -10.38 -0.98
CA GLY A 338 23.74 -9.12 -0.24
C GLY A 338 24.08 -9.32 1.24
N ASP A 339 24.64 -8.29 1.87
CA ASP A 339 24.82 -8.23 3.32
C ASP A 339 23.59 -7.57 3.98
N PRO A 340 22.77 -8.29 4.77
CA PRO A 340 21.59 -7.72 5.42
C PRO A 340 21.88 -6.48 6.28
N ASN A 341 23.10 -6.32 6.82
CA ASN A 341 23.47 -5.15 7.61
C ASN A 341 23.46 -3.86 6.79
N LYS A 342 23.71 -3.93 5.48
CA LYS A 342 23.62 -2.78 4.57
C LYS A 342 22.17 -2.43 4.18
N PHE A 343 21.21 -3.30 4.47
CA PHE A 343 19.79 -3.13 4.10
C PHE A 343 18.88 -2.89 5.31
N GLY A 344 19.42 -2.37 6.42
CA GLY A 344 18.63 -1.98 7.59
C GLY A 344 18.28 -3.13 8.54
N PHE A 345 19.05 -4.22 8.52
CA PHE A 345 18.92 -5.34 9.47
C PHE A 345 20.14 -5.46 10.38
N ARG A 346 19.98 -6.16 11.50
CA ARG A 346 21.10 -6.60 12.34
C ARG A 346 21.28 -8.09 12.14
N TYR A 347 22.35 -8.47 11.44
CA TYR A 347 22.62 -9.85 11.06
C TYR A 347 24.06 -10.24 11.42
N ASP A 348 24.17 -11.35 12.14
CA ASP A 348 25.41 -12.01 12.54
C ASP A 348 25.18 -13.52 12.65
N THR A 349 26.22 -14.29 12.98
CA THR A 349 26.11 -15.75 13.18
C THR A 349 25.10 -16.13 14.28
N LYS A 350 24.90 -15.27 15.29
CA LYS A 350 23.88 -15.51 16.33
C LYS A 350 22.48 -15.37 15.75
N LYS A 351 22.23 -14.38 14.90
CA LYS A 351 20.98 -14.17 14.18
C LYS A 351 20.70 -15.34 13.24
N MET A 352 21.71 -15.85 12.54
CA MET A 352 21.57 -17.06 11.71
C MET A 352 21.07 -18.26 12.52
N LYS A 353 21.68 -18.53 13.68
CA LYS A 353 21.23 -19.62 14.59
C LYS A 353 19.80 -19.40 15.09
N GLU A 354 19.41 -18.15 15.33
CA GLU A 354 18.05 -17.78 15.73
C GLU A 354 17.04 -18.08 14.61
N ILE A 355 17.35 -17.70 13.36
CA ILE A 355 16.52 -18.00 12.18
C ILE A 355 16.33 -19.51 12.03
N ARG A 356 17.42 -20.28 12.11
CA ARG A 356 17.36 -21.74 12.05
C ARG A 356 16.46 -22.31 13.15
N THR A 357 16.66 -21.87 14.39
CA THR A 357 15.84 -22.31 15.54
C THR A 357 14.37 -21.98 15.34
N PHE A 358 14.05 -20.78 14.82
CA PHE A 358 12.69 -20.39 14.50
C PHE A 358 12.05 -21.36 13.51
N LEU A 359 12.72 -21.68 12.40
CA LEU A 359 12.22 -22.62 11.39
C LEU A 359 12.08 -24.06 11.89
N GLU A 360 12.93 -24.49 12.85
CA GLU A 360 12.83 -25.82 13.47
C GLU A 360 11.66 -25.94 14.46
N THR A 361 11.22 -24.83 15.04
CA THR A 361 10.30 -24.81 16.19
C THR A 361 8.96 -24.14 15.89
N THR A 362 8.81 -23.49 14.74
CA THR A 362 7.60 -22.75 14.36
C THR A 362 7.09 -23.24 13.01
N PRO A 363 5.83 -23.70 12.92
CA PRO A 363 5.20 -23.97 11.64
C PRO A 363 5.05 -22.68 10.84
N ILE A 364 5.50 -22.70 9.58
CA ILE A 364 5.48 -21.56 8.66
C ILE A 364 4.63 -21.85 7.42
N LYS A 365 4.29 -20.79 6.66
CA LYS A 365 3.68 -20.94 5.33
C LYS A 365 4.79 -21.26 4.32
N LEU A 366 4.73 -22.45 3.72
CA LEU A 366 5.77 -22.95 2.81
C LEU A 366 6.08 -22.00 1.65
N SER A 367 5.03 -21.45 1.02
CA SER A 367 5.17 -20.51 -0.10
C SER A 367 5.98 -19.25 0.22
N TYR A 368 6.20 -18.93 1.51
CA TYR A 368 7.03 -17.80 1.91
C TYR A 368 8.53 -18.13 2.00
N TRP A 369 8.89 -19.41 2.11
CA TRP A 369 10.26 -19.84 2.41
C TRP A 369 10.85 -20.69 1.31
N GLU A 370 10.04 -21.51 0.63
CA GLU A 370 10.49 -22.40 -0.43
C GLU A 370 11.12 -21.65 -1.60
N THR A 371 10.51 -20.55 -2.07
CA THR A 371 11.09 -19.73 -3.15
C THR A 371 12.49 -19.24 -2.80
N THR A 372 12.73 -18.90 -1.53
CA THR A 372 14.05 -18.48 -1.05
C THR A 372 15.00 -19.67 -1.01
N GLN A 373 14.56 -20.82 -0.49
CA GLN A 373 15.38 -22.03 -0.43
C GLN A 373 15.79 -22.49 -1.85
N HIS A 374 14.91 -22.40 -2.84
CA HIS A 374 15.22 -22.72 -4.23
C HIS A 374 16.39 -21.89 -4.77
N MET A 375 16.52 -20.62 -4.36
CA MET A 375 17.68 -19.79 -4.74
C MET A 375 18.99 -20.32 -4.16
N PHE A 376 18.99 -20.79 -2.90
CA PHE A 376 20.16 -21.45 -2.31
C PHE A 376 20.48 -22.79 -2.99
N VAL A 377 19.45 -23.57 -3.35
CA VAL A 377 19.63 -24.86 -4.06
C VAL A 377 20.22 -24.64 -5.45
N LYS A 378 19.76 -23.62 -6.19
CA LYS A 378 20.27 -23.27 -7.52
C LYS A 378 21.77 -22.97 -7.51
N GLU A 379 22.28 -22.41 -6.41
CA GLU A 379 23.70 -22.11 -6.21
C GLU A 379 24.35 -23.01 -5.14
N LYS A 380 23.91 -24.27 -5.03
CA LYS A 380 24.40 -25.22 -4.01
C LYS A 380 25.93 -25.32 -3.95
N GLY A 381 26.60 -25.22 -5.10
CA GLY A 381 28.06 -25.25 -5.18
C GLY A 381 28.75 -24.12 -4.41
N TYR A 382 28.14 -22.94 -4.36
CA TYR A 382 28.63 -21.80 -3.57
C TYR A 382 28.25 -21.96 -2.09
N TRP A 383 26.98 -22.28 -1.81
CA TRP A 383 26.45 -22.26 -0.45
C TRP A 383 26.92 -23.43 0.44
N LYS A 384 27.32 -24.57 -0.15
CA LYS A 384 27.70 -25.79 0.59
C LYS A 384 28.85 -25.58 1.58
N ASP A 385 29.77 -24.66 1.27
CA ASP A 385 30.98 -24.40 2.07
C ASP A 385 30.80 -23.19 3.01
N THR A 386 29.57 -22.68 3.13
CA THR A 386 29.24 -21.51 3.98
C THR A 386 28.50 -21.93 5.26
N GLU A 387 28.38 -21.01 6.21
CA GLU A 387 27.56 -21.18 7.42
C GLU A 387 26.04 -21.31 7.12
N LEU A 388 25.62 -21.09 5.87
CA LEU A 388 24.23 -21.19 5.41
C LEU A 388 23.93 -22.52 4.70
N SER A 389 24.91 -23.42 4.57
CA SER A 389 24.74 -24.75 3.94
C SER A 389 23.57 -25.55 4.51
N TRP A 390 23.27 -25.39 5.80
CA TRP A 390 22.13 -26.06 6.47
C TRP A 390 20.78 -25.75 5.82
N PHE A 391 20.64 -24.59 5.16
CA PHE A 391 19.36 -24.15 4.60
C PHE A 391 19.04 -24.87 3.29
N ILE A 392 20.06 -25.33 2.54
CA ILE A 392 19.91 -26.01 1.24
C ILE A 392 18.99 -27.24 1.35
N ASP A 393 19.25 -28.09 2.35
CA ASP A 393 18.52 -29.35 2.56
C ASP A 393 17.57 -29.29 3.78
N PHE A 394 17.26 -28.08 4.26
CA PHE A 394 16.35 -27.88 5.40
C PHE A 394 14.94 -28.35 5.04
N LYS A 395 14.32 -29.15 5.92
CA LYS A 395 12.90 -29.54 5.72
C LYS A 395 12.03 -28.72 6.66
N PHE A 396 11.19 -27.87 6.09
CA PHE A 396 10.24 -27.05 6.85
C PHE A 396 9.14 -27.90 7.50
N ASN A 397 8.51 -27.36 8.55
CA ASN A 397 7.31 -27.94 9.18
C ASN A 397 7.46 -29.42 9.63
N ARG A 398 8.66 -29.83 10.08
CA ARG A 398 8.86 -31.15 10.72
C ARG A 398 7.97 -31.32 11.96
N PRO A 399 7.70 -32.56 12.43
CA PRO A 399 6.90 -32.82 13.63
C PRO A 399 7.33 -32.00 14.87
N LYS A 400 8.64 -31.74 15.03
CA LYS A 400 9.21 -30.88 16.08
C LYS A 400 8.58 -29.49 16.12
N ALA A 401 8.33 -28.85 14.97
CA ALA A 401 7.76 -27.51 14.89
C ALA A 401 6.32 -27.50 15.43
N TYR A 402 5.52 -28.50 15.08
CA TYR A 402 4.15 -28.63 15.59
C TYR A 402 4.11 -28.98 17.07
N ALA A 403 4.97 -29.90 17.54
CA ALA A 403 5.09 -30.25 18.95
C ALA A 403 5.44 -29.03 19.82
N TYR A 404 6.42 -28.22 19.39
CA TYR A 404 6.81 -27.02 20.11
C TYR A 404 5.69 -25.97 20.16
N LYS A 405 4.93 -25.80 19.05
CA LYS A 405 3.75 -24.93 19.02
C LYS A 405 2.70 -25.35 20.04
N ILE A 406 2.47 -26.65 20.22
CA ILE A 406 1.53 -27.18 21.22
C ILE A 406 2.06 -26.91 22.64
N ILE A 407 3.31 -27.26 22.93
CA ILE A 407 3.94 -27.05 24.25
C ILE A 407 3.85 -25.58 24.65
N LYS A 408 4.19 -24.66 23.74
CA LYS A 408 4.14 -23.21 24.01
C LYS A 408 2.72 -22.73 24.33
N ARG A 409 1.70 -23.25 23.64
CA ARG A 409 0.28 -22.96 23.92
C ARG A 409 -0.19 -23.50 25.26
N VAL A 410 0.32 -24.65 25.69
CA VAL A 410 0.01 -25.23 27.00
C VAL A 410 0.63 -24.37 28.09
N ILE A 411 1.93 -24.07 28.00
CA ILE A 411 2.64 -23.24 28.98
C ILE A 411 2.02 -21.83 29.10
N SER A 412 1.60 -21.23 27.99
CA SER A 412 0.96 -19.91 28.01
C SER A 412 -0.45 -19.88 28.62
N LYS A 413 -1.06 -21.04 28.91
CA LYS A 413 -2.31 -21.12 29.68
C LYS A 413 -2.09 -21.17 31.19
N PHE A 414 -0.85 -21.42 31.62
CA PHE A 414 -0.44 -21.49 33.02
C PHE A 414 0.36 -20.25 33.47
N LYS A 415 0.49 -19.26 32.60
CA LYS A 415 0.98 -17.90 32.88
C LYS A 415 -0.14 -16.93 32.59
#